data_AF-A0A5C1MAA2-F1
#
_entry.id   AF-A0A5C1MAA2-F1
#
_cell.length_a   1.000
_cell.length_b   1.000
_cell.length_c   1.000
_cell.angle_alpha   90.00
_cell.angle_beta   90.00
_cell.angle_gamma   90.00
#
_symmetry.space_group_name_H-M   'P 1'
#
loop_
_entity.id
_entity.type
_entity.pdbx_description
1 polymer ?
#
loop_
_entity_poly.entity_id
_entity_poly.type
_entity_poly.pdbx_seq_one_letter_code
_entity_poly.pdbx_strand_id
1 'polypeptide(L)'
;MKNIIVALVALTLAIPLTAAADETGGGTGKNLALLNTTGCDDAIKNDNVYERIAALQKELAKKPATYTNDEVRQLEAKVDACRTVLNTFGF
;
A
#
# COMPACT_ATOMS: atom_id res chain seq x y z
N MET A 1 -50.18 37.92 -10.38
CA MET A 1 -48.80 37.46 -10.64
C MET A 1 -48.40 36.60 -9.45
N LYS A 2 -48.12 35.31 -9.65
CA LYS A 2 -47.91 34.31 -8.58
C LYS A 2 -46.43 34.29 -8.20
N ASN A 3 -46.12 34.71 -6.97
CA ASN A 3 -44.77 34.70 -6.42
C ASN A 3 -44.44 33.28 -5.95
N ILE A 4 -43.54 32.62 -6.67
CA ILE A 4 -42.89 31.37 -6.26
C ILE A 4 -41.51 31.78 -5.78
N ILE A 5 -41.24 31.73 -4.48
CA ILE A 5 -39.87 31.73 -3.97
C ILE A 5 -39.67 30.40 -3.25
N VAL A 6 -38.70 29.69 -3.80
CA VAL A 6 -38.31 28.31 -3.59
C VAL A 6 -37.81 28.12 -2.17
N ALA A 7 -38.36 27.13 -1.48
CA ALA A 7 -37.88 26.66 -0.20
C ALA A 7 -36.45 26.13 -0.36
N LEU A 8 -35.50 26.74 0.36
CA LEU A 8 -34.15 26.21 0.54
C LEU A 8 -34.26 24.84 1.23
N VAL A 9 -34.00 23.77 0.48
CA VAL A 9 -33.75 22.45 1.05
C VAL A 9 -32.37 22.52 1.70
N ALA A 10 -32.36 22.61 3.03
CA ALA A 10 -31.17 22.38 3.83
C ALA A 10 -30.72 20.94 3.59
N LEU A 11 -29.64 20.76 2.83
CA LEU A 11 -28.92 19.48 2.78
C LEU A 11 -28.29 19.26 4.15
N THR A 12 -29.03 18.59 5.04
CA THR A 12 -28.45 17.87 6.15
C THR A 12 -27.60 16.74 5.55
N LEU A 13 -26.28 16.97 5.45
CA LEU A 13 -25.33 15.89 5.23
C LEU A 13 -25.41 14.93 6.43
N ALA A 14 -26.32 13.96 6.34
CA ALA A 14 -26.27 12.75 7.12
C ALA A 14 -25.03 11.97 6.65
N ILE A 15 -23.88 12.26 7.28
CA ILE A 15 -22.71 11.41 7.17
C ILE A 15 -22.98 10.22 8.09
N PRO A 16 -23.10 8.98 7.57
CA PRO A 16 -23.00 7.81 8.41
C PRO A 16 -21.53 7.67 8.83
N LEU A 17 -21.16 8.37 9.90
CA LEU A 17 -19.82 8.32 10.49
C LEU A 17 -19.75 7.24 11.55
N THR A 18 -20.05 5.98 11.23
CA THR A 18 -19.74 4.83 12.08
C THR A 18 -19.65 3.55 11.24
N ALA A 19 -18.51 3.35 10.59
CA ALA A 19 -18.01 2.03 10.20
C ALA A 19 -16.47 2.08 10.08
N ALA A 20 -15.81 2.51 11.15
CA ALA A 20 -14.43 2.09 11.43
C ALA A 20 -14.49 1.00 12.51
N ALA A 21 -15.30 -0.03 12.26
CA ALA A 21 -15.17 -1.30 12.94
C ALA A 21 -14.50 -2.24 11.94
N ASP A 22 -13.17 -2.15 11.88
CA ASP A 22 -12.36 -3.31 11.54
C ASP A 22 -11.02 -3.19 12.26
N GLU A 23 -11.09 -3.29 13.59
CA GLU A 23 -9.97 -3.79 14.40
C GLU A 23 -9.83 -5.32 14.22
N THR A 24 -10.00 -5.81 12.99
CA THR A 24 -9.69 -7.18 12.56
C THR A 24 -8.80 -7.14 11.31
N GLY A 25 -7.90 -6.16 11.22
CA GLY A 25 -6.83 -6.11 10.22
C GLY A 25 -5.71 -7.14 10.46
N GLY A 26 -6.05 -8.33 10.92
CA GLY A 26 -5.14 -9.46 11.06
C GLY A 26 -4.77 -10.01 9.68
N GLY A 27 -3.73 -9.45 9.05
CA GLY A 27 -2.97 -10.12 7.98
C GLY A 27 -3.67 -10.35 6.64
N THR A 28 -4.96 -10.06 6.48
CA THR A 28 -5.70 -10.30 5.24
C THR A 28 -5.30 -9.28 4.16
N GLY A 29 -4.36 -9.66 3.30
CA GLY A 29 -3.90 -8.85 2.16
C GLY A 29 -2.42 -8.48 2.18
N LYS A 30 -1.72 -8.79 3.28
CA LYS A 30 -0.26 -8.63 3.40
C LYS A 30 0.46 -9.75 2.67
N ASN A 31 1.45 -9.42 1.86
CA ASN A 31 2.40 -10.38 1.33
C ASN A 31 3.54 -10.59 2.35
N LEU A 32 3.25 -11.38 3.39
CA LEU A 32 4.18 -11.67 4.48
C LEU A 32 5.47 -12.36 3.97
N ALA A 33 5.41 -13.07 2.85
CA ALA A 33 6.60 -13.67 2.24
C ALA A 33 7.59 -12.59 1.78
N LEU A 34 7.12 -11.52 1.12
CA LEU A 34 7.95 -10.37 0.76
C LEU A 34 8.42 -9.56 1.98
N LEU A 35 7.61 -9.54 3.04
CA LEU A 35 7.99 -8.87 4.28
C LEU A 35 9.07 -9.65 5.06
N ASN A 36 9.07 -10.99 4.99
CA ASN A 36 10.01 -11.86 5.69
C ASN A 36 11.26 -12.25 4.88
N THR A 37 11.35 -11.94 3.58
CA THR A 37 12.56 -12.20 2.79
C THR A 37 13.75 -11.37 3.27
N THR A 38 14.95 -11.93 3.36
CA THR A 38 16.12 -11.23 3.93
C THR A 38 16.62 -10.04 3.10
N GLY A 39 16.24 -9.95 1.82
CA GLY A 39 16.66 -8.89 0.92
C GLY A 39 16.40 -9.23 -0.53
N CYS A 40 17.35 -8.91 -1.40
CA CYS A 40 17.27 -9.22 -2.82
C CYS A 40 18.13 -10.41 -3.27
N ASP A 41 18.89 -11.05 -2.37
CA ASP A 41 19.79 -12.16 -2.70
C ASP A 41 19.11 -13.31 -3.44
N ASP A 42 17.91 -13.70 -3.01
CA ASP A 42 17.14 -14.75 -3.71
C ASP A 42 16.69 -14.32 -5.11
N ALA A 43 16.43 -13.02 -5.31
CA ALA A 43 16.05 -12.50 -6.62
C ALA A 43 17.26 -12.40 -7.56
N ILE A 44 18.46 -12.12 -7.03
CA ILE A 44 19.72 -12.16 -7.79
C ILE A 44 19.99 -13.57 -8.29
N LYS A 45 19.88 -14.58 -7.41
CA LYS A 45 20.15 -15.98 -7.75
C LYS A 45 19.25 -16.54 -8.85
N ASN A 46 18.09 -15.94 -9.05
CA ASN A 46 17.10 -16.36 -10.04
C ASN A 46 16.94 -15.34 -11.17
N ASP A 47 17.80 -14.33 -11.28
CA ASP A 47 17.74 -13.23 -12.28
C ASP A 47 16.40 -12.46 -12.33
N ASN A 48 15.61 -12.54 -11.25
CA ASN A 48 14.25 -11.98 -11.18
C ASN A 48 14.20 -10.72 -10.30
N VAL A 49 15.30 -9.96 -10.25
CA VAL A 49 15.43 -8.75 -9.42
C VAL A 49 14.38 -7.69 -9.80
N TYR A 50 14.13 -7.51 -11.10
CA TYR A 50 13.08 -6.60 -11.60
C TYR A 50 11.67 -7.03 -11.16
N GLU A 51 11.35 -8.32 -11.26
CA GLU A 51 10.06 -8.85 -10.80
C GLU A 51 9.88 -8.69 -9.29
N ARG A 52 10.95 -8.90 -8.51
CA ARG A 52 10.93 -8.68 -7.05
C ARG A 52 10.65 -7.22 -6.72
N ILE A 53 11.28 -6.28 -7.41
CA ILE A 53 11.04 -4.84 -7.22
C ILE A 53 9.58 -4.51 -7.55
N ALA A 54 9.05 -5.01 -8.67
CA ALA A 54 7.66 -4.78 -9.06
C ALA A 54 6.67 -5.32 -8.01
N ALA A 55 6.94 -6.52 -7.46
CA ALA A 55 6.13 -7.11 -6.41
C ALA A 55 6.16 -6.27 -5.13
N LEU A 56 7.35 -5.82 -4.71
CA LEU A 56 7.49 -4.94 -3.55
C LEU A 56 6.76 -3.62 -3.76
N GLN A 57 6.93 -2.96 -4.91
CA GLN A 57 6.23 -1.71 -5.23
C GLN A 57 4.70 -1.87 -5.24
N LYS A 58 4.19 -3.01 -5.72
CA LYS A 58 2.77 -3.34 -5.67
C LYS A 58 2.26 -3.44 -4.22
N GLU A 59 3.06 -3.98 -3.31
CA GLU A 59 2.72 -3.99 -1.88
C GLU A 59 2.84 -2.61 -1.24
N LEU A 60 3.82 -1.80 -1.64
CA LEU A 60 3.92 -0.40 -1.23
C LEU A 60 2.71 0.43 -1.66
N ALA A 61 2.10 0.12 -2.80
CA ALA A 61 0.89 0.80 -3.28
C ALA A 61 -0.37 0.48 -2.43
N LYS A 62 -0.33 -0.58 -1.60
CA LYS A 62 -1.42 -0.92 -0.65
C LYS A 62 -1.33 -0.16 0.67
N LYS A 63 -0.27 0.63 0.87
CA LYS A 63 -0.12 1.50 2.03
C LYS A 63 -1.15 2.63 1.98
N PRO A 64 -1.55 3.20 3.14
CA PRO A 64 -1.24 2.75 4.51
C PRO A 64 -2.23 1.73 5.07
N ALA A 65 -3.27 1.36 4.31
CA ALA A 65 -4.38 0.55 4.82
C ALA A 65 -3.96 -0.87 5.24
N THR A 66 -2.95 -1.45 4.59
CA THR A 66 -2.58 -2.86 4.78
C THR A 66 -1.33 -3.07 5.64
N TYR A 67 -0.49 -2.05 5.85
CA TYR A 67 0.82 -2.20 6.48
C TYR A 67 1.06 -1.11 7.53
N THR A 68 1.66 -1.47 8.65
CA THR A 68 2.14 -0.51 9.65
C THR A 68 3.31 0.32 9.11
N ASN A 69 3.56 1.51 9.68
CA ASN A 69 4.67 2.36 9.27
C ASN A 69 6.06 1.68 9.34
N ASP A 70 6.24 0.74 10.27
CA ASP A 70 7.47 -0.07 10.35
C ASP A 70 7.56 -1.09 9.21
N GLU A 71 6.49 -1.82 8.92
CA GLU A 71 6.43 -2.77 7.79
C GLU A 71 6.60 -2.05 6.44
N VAL A 72 6.02 -0.85 6.35
CA VAL A 72 6.16 0.10 5.24
C VAL A 72 7.63 0.43 4.99
N ARG A 73 8.36 0.81 6.04
CA ARG A 73 9.80 1.13 5.97
C ARG A 73 10.63 -0.10 5.60
N GLN A 74 10.28 -1.27 6.12
CA GLN A 74 10.95 -2.52 5.77
C GLN A 74 10.78 -2.86 4.28
N LEU A 75 9.58 -2.71 3.73
CA LEU A 75 9.34 -2.94 2.30
C LEU A 75 10.12 -1.93 1.43
N GLU A 76 10.22 -0.66 1.85
CA GLU A 76 11.00 0.36 1.14
C GLU A 76 12.50 0.06 1.16
N ALA A 77 13.04 -0.31 2.32
CA ALA A 77 14.44 -0.70 2.46
C ALA A 77 14.80 -1.88 1.56
N LYS A 78 13.87 -2.83 1.36
CA LYS A 78 14.07 -3.96 0.44
C LYS A 78 14.06 -3.55 -1.03
N VAL A 79 13.18 -2.62 -1.43
CA VAL A 79 13.20 -2.07 -2.79
C VAL A 79 14.52 -1.37 -3.05
N ASP A 80 15.01 -0.60 -2.09
CA ASP A 80 16.28 0.10 -2.18
C ASP A 80 17.44 -0.89 -2.34
N ALA A 81 17.51 -1.92 -1.48
CA ALA A 81 18.51 -2.99 -1.58
C ALA A 81 18.50 -3.68 -2.96
N CYS A 82 17.30 -3.99 -3.50
CA CYS A 82 17.17 -4.56 -4.85
C CYS A 82 17.65 -3.60 -5.95
N ARG A 83 17.42 -2.30 -5.82
CA ARG A 83 17.91 -1.29 -6.77
C ARG A 83 19.42 -1.12 -6.69
N THR A 84 19.99 -1.11 -5.49
CA THR A 84 21.45 -1.08 -5.29
C THR A 84 22.10 -2.25 -6.00
N VAL A 85 21.51 -3.43 -5.89
CA VAL A 85 21.95 -4.64 -6.60
C VAL A 85 21.92 -4.42 -8.11
N LEU A 86 20.80 -3.98 -8.71
CA LEU A 86 20.74 -3.70 -10.16
C LEU A 86 21.84 -2.73 -10.59
N ASN A 87 22.04 -1.65 -9.82
CA ASN A 87 23.06 -0.64 -10.10
C ASN A 87 24.49 -1.17 -9.93
N THR A 88 24.71 -2.12 -9.00
CA THR A 88 26.04 -2.70 -8.73
C THR A 88 26.41 -3.75 -9.77
N PHE A 89 25.43 -4.56 -10.21
CA PHE A 89 25.66 -5.65 -11.16
C PHE A 89 25.48 -5.22 -12.63
N GLY A 90 25.02 -3.99 -12.90
CA GLY A 90 24.96 -3.43 -14.24
C GLY A 90 23.93 -4.09 -15.16
N PHE A 91 22.80 -4.54 -14.58
CA PHE A 91 21.64 -5.03 -15.33
C PHE A 91 20.83 -3.91 -15.97
#